data_AF-A0A960EKN2-F1
#
_entry.id   AF-A0A960EKN2-F1
#
_cell.length_a   1.000
_cell.length_b   1.000
_cell.length_c   1.000
_cell.angle_alpha   90.00
_cell.angle_beta   90.00
_cell.angle_gamma   90.00
#
_symmetry.space_group_name_H-M   'P 1'
#
loop_
_entity.id
_entity.type
_entity.pdbx_description
1 polymer ?
#
loop_
_entity_poly.entity_id
_entity_poly.type
_entity_poly.pdbx_seq_one_letter_code
_entity_poly.pdbx_strand_id
1 'polypeptide(L)' 'MLKPASHPLRTRVAGYVALTKPRIIELLLITTVPTMVVAEQGMPSGWLILNTIIGGAFAAGGANAINM' A
#
# COMPACT_ATOMS: atom_id res chain seq x y z
N MET A 1 26.52 -18.96 -24.17
CA MET A 1 26.79 -18.03 -23.04
C MET A 1 25.72 -16.95 -23.06
N LEU A 2 24.67 -17.07 -22.23
CA LEU A 2 23.59 -16.09 -22.17
C LEU A 2 24.07 -14.87 -21.37
N LYS A 3 24.14 -13.71 -22.02
CA LYS A 3 24.45 -12.43 -21.38
C LYS A 3 23.26 -12.08 -20.46
N PRO A 4 23.44 -11.87 -19.16
CA PRO A 4 22.31 -11.51 -18.29
C PRO A 4 21.69 -10.22 -18.83
N ALA A 5 20.39 -10.27 -19.12
CA ALA A 5 19.65 -9.07 -19.51
C ALA A 5 19.70 -8.10 -18.31
N SER A 6 20.29 -6.93 -18.51
CA SER A 6 20.27 -5.87 -17.51
C SER A 6 18.83 -5.36 -17.39
N HIS A 7 18.09 -5.84 -16.39
CA HIS A 7 16.77 -5.29 -16.11
C HIS A 7 16.91 -3.81 -15.75
N PRO A 8 16.21 -2.91 -16.45
CA PRO A 8 16.16 -1.51 -16.08
C PRO A 8 15.74 -1.35 -14.62
N LEU A 9 16.30 -0.35 -13.92
CA LEU A 9 15.94 -0.03 -12.54
C LEU A 9 14.41 0.11 -12.36
N ARG A 10 13.74 0.69 -13.35
CA ARG A 10 12.28 0.81 -13.43
C ARG A 10 11.57 -0.55 -13.35
N THR A 11 12.08 -1.57 -14.05
CA THR A 11 11.49 -2.92 -14.05
C THR A 11 11.62 -3.59 -12.69
N ARG A 12 12.76 -3.39 -12.00
CA ARG A 12 12.96 -3.91 -10.64
C ARG A 12 12.02 -3.26 -9.65
N VAL A 13 11.91 -1.92 -9.68
CA VAL A 13 10.99 -1.18 -8.81
C VAL A 13 9.54 -1.58 -9.08
N ALA A 14 9.12 -1.66 -10.34
CA ALA A 14 7.78 -2.12 -10.71
C ALA A 14 7.50 -3.55 -10.21
N GLY A 15 8.50 -4.43 -10.23
CA GLY A 15 8.42 -5.76 -9.64
C GLY A 15 8.11 -5.71 -8.14
N TYR A 16 8.87 -4.93 -7.37
CA TYR A 16 8.61 -4.79 -5.93
C TYR A 16 7.23 -4.19 -5.61
N VAL A 17 6.78 -3.21 -6.40
CA VAL A 17 5.43 -2.64 -6.24
C VAL A 17 4.35 -3.64 -6.61
N ALA A 18 4.56 -4.50 -7.61
CA ALA A 18 3.60 -5.54 -7.96
C ALA A 18 3.41 -6.57 -6.83
N LEU A 19 4.49 -6.90 -6.09
CA LEU A 19 4.43 -7.82 -4.94
C LEU A 19 3.51 -7.31 -3.83
N THR A 20 3.41 -5.99 -3.63
CA THR A 20 2.54 -5.42 -2.59
C THR A 20 1.06 -5.46 -2.94
N LYS A 21 0.69 -5.89 -4.16
CA LYS A 21 -0.70 -5.96 -4.66
C LYS A 21 -1.44 -4.63 -4.44
N PRO A 22 -1.06 -3.54 -5.14
CA PRO A 22 -1.52 -2.17 -4.84
C PRO A 22 -3.04 -2.02 -4.88
N ARG A 23 -3.74 -2.79 -5.73
CA ARG A 23 -5.20 -2.82 -5.80
C ARG A 23 -5.85 -3.28 -4.49
N ILE A 24 -5.26 -4.26 -3.80
CA ILE A 24 -5.76 -4.76 -2.51
C ILE A 24 -5.58 -3.67 -1.43
N ILE A 25 -4.41 -3.04 -1.41
CA ILE A 25 -4.11 -1.95 -0.46
C ILE A 25 -5.07 -0.79 -0.68
N GLU A 26 -5.32 -0.39 -1.93
CA GLU A 26 -6.29 0.66 -2.28
C GLU A 26 -7.70 0.35 -1.76
N LEU A 27 -8.20 -0.86 -2.04
CA LEU A 27 -9.52 -1.32 -1.60
C LEU A 27 -9.63 -1.38 -0.07
N LEU A 28 -8.54 -1.69 0.63
CA LEU A 28 -8.49 -1.66 2.09
C LEU A 28 -8.47 -0.23 2.63
N LEU A 29 -7.64 0.66 2.07
CA LEU A 29 -7.50 2.02 2.57
C LEU A 29 -8.73 2.89 2.29
N ILE A 30 -9.39 2.69 1.15
CA ILE A 30 -10.62 3.44 0.82
C ILE A 30 -11.77 3.14 1.79
N THR A 31 -11.79 1.95 2.40
CA THR A 31 -12.78 1.59 3.42
C THR A 31 -12.39 2.06 4.83
N THR A 32 -11.10 2.35 5.03
CA THR A 32 -10.57 2.83 6.33
C THR A 32 -11.03 4.26 6.63
N VAL A 33 -11.03 5.17 5.65
CA VAL A 33 -11.42 6.57 5.91
C VAL A 33 -12.90 6.71 6.32
N PRO A 34 -13.87 6.08 5.63
CA PRO A 34 -15.27 6.12 6.07
C PRO A 34 -15.48 5.53 7.47
N THR A 35 -14.76 4.45 7.82
CA THR A 35 -14.86 3.86 9.17
C THR A 35 -14.33 4.80 10.25
N MET A 36 -13.26 5.56 9.99
CA MET A 36 -12.77 6.59 10.92
C MET A 36 -13.81 7.70 11.14
N VAL A 37 -14.51 8.14 10.09
CA VAL A 37 -15.55 9.17 10.19
C VAL A 37 -16.73 8.68 11.04
N VAL A 38 -17.18 7.44 10.80
CA VAL A 38 -18.27 6.84 11.59
C VAL A 38 -17.85 6.67 13.06
N ALA A 39 -16.61 6.24 13.32
CA ALA A 39 -16.10 6.04 14.67
C ALA A 39 -15.97 7.34 15.47
N GLU A 40 -15.51 8.41 14.83
CA GLU A 40 -15.35 9.73 15.45
C GLU A 40 -16.69 10.50 15.57
N GLN A 41 -17.76 10.02 14.93
CA GLN A 41 -19.03 10.74 14.78
C GLN A 41 -18.84 12.15 14.17
N GLY A 42 -17.88 12.28 13.25
CA GLY A 42 -17.43 13.55 12.71
C GLY A 42 -16.23 13.37 11.79
N MET A 43 -15.66 14.46 11.29
CA MET A 43 -14.45 14.38 10.45
C MET A 43 -13.20 14.29 11.35
N PRO A 44 -12.43 13.19 11.30
CA PRO A 44 -11.17 13.12 12.04
C PRO A 44 -10.16 14.14 11.51
N SER A 45 -9.15 14.47 12.32
CA SER A 45 -8.09 15.38 11.86
C SER A 45 -7.42 14.83 10.59
N GLY A 46 -7.16 15.70 9.61
CA GLY A 46 -6.50 15.28 8.35
C GLY A 46 -5.12 14.68 8.58
N TRP A 47 -4.43 15.10 9.64
CA TRP A 47 -3.15 14.52 10.05
C TRP A 47 -3.28 13.08 10.55
N LEU A 48 -4.35 12.78 11.32
CA LEU A 48 -4.62 11.40 11.74
C LEU A 48 -4.91 10.51 10.53
N ILE A 49 -5.79 10.95 9.63
CA ILE A 49 -6.12 10.22 8.40
C ILE A 49 -4.87 9.91 7.58
N LEU A 50 -4.00 10.91 7.38
CA LEU A 50 -2.75 10.74 6.63
C LEU A 50 -1.84 9.69 7.27
N ASN A 51 -1.58 9.80 8.58
CA ASN A 51 -0.74 8.84 9.30
C ASN A 51 -1.31 7.42 9.25
N THR A 52 -2.63 7.27 9.39
CA THR A 52 -3.31 5.97 9.30
C THR A 52 -3.18 5.37 7.90
N ILE A 53 -3.39 6.16 6.84
CA ILE A 53 -3.28 5.68 5.46
C ILE A 53 -1.85 5.24 5.16
N ILE A 54 -0.85 6.03 5.55
CA ILE A 54 0.56 5.70 5.33
C ILE A 54 0.94 4.42 6.10
N GLY A 55 0.59 4.34 7.39
CA GLY A 55 0.84 3.16 8.21
C GLY A 55 0.14 1.91 7.66
N GLY A 56 -1.13 2.05 7.26
CA GLY A 56 -1.93 0.97 6.66
C GLY A 56 -1.35 0.49 5.34
N ALA A 57 -0.87 1.41 4.49
CA ALA A 57 -0.21 1.06 3.22
C ALA A 57 1.06 0.24 3.45
N PHE A 58 1.90 0.63 4.41
CA PHE A 58 3.12 -0.12 4.75
C PHE A 58 2.81 -1.48 5.37
N ALA A 59 1.86 -1.55 6.32
CA ALA A 59 1.46 -2.79 6.95
C ALA A 59 0.88 -3.79 5.93
N ALA A 60 -0.06 -3.35 5.09
CA ALA A 60 -0.68 -4.18 4.05
C ALA A 60 0.33 -4.57 2.96
N GLY A 61 1.24 -3.66 2.59
CA GLY A 61 2.31 -3.94 1.63
C GLY A 61 3.27 -5.01 2.13
N GLY A 62 3.71 -4.92 3.39
CA GLY A 62 4.55 -5.94 4.01
C GLY A 62 3.84 -7.30 4.12
N ALA A 63 2.58 -7.31 4.55
CA ALA A 63 1.78 -8.53 4.64
C ALA A 63 1.64 -9.23 3.27
N ASN A 64 1.37 -8.47 2.20
CA ASN A 64 1.25 -9.00 0.85
C ASN A 64 2.58 -9.51 0.27
N ALA A 65 3.69 -8.85 0.62
CA ALA A 65 5.03 -9.28 0.20
C ALA A 65 5.46 -10.60 0.86
N ILE A 66 5.02 -10.86 2.10
CA ILE A 66 5.30 -12.12 2.83
C ILE A 66 4.35 -13.24 2.39
N ASN A 67 3.07 -12.93 2.18
CA ASN A 67 2.02 -13.89 1.80
C ASN A 67 2.09 -14.33 0.32
N MET A 68 3.27 -14.28 -0.29
CA MET A 68 3.43 -14.63 -1.71
C MET A 68 3.90 -16.07 -1.88
#